data_AF-A0A9D0DSN9-F1
#
_entry.id   AF-A0A9D0DSN9-F1
#
_cell.length_a   1.000
_cell.length_b   1.000
_cell.length_c   1.000
_cell.angle_alpha   90.00
_cell.angle_beta   90.00
_cell.angle_gamma   90.00
#
_symmetry.space_group_name_H-M   'P 1'
#
loop_
_entity.id
_entity.type
_entity.pdbx_description
1 polymer ?
#
loop_
_entity_poly.entity_id
_entity_poly.type
_entity_poly.pdbx_seq_one_letter_code
_entity_poly.pdbx_strand_id
1 'polypeptide(L)'
;MLNIILNYDVVLDLLSKSNNDTKHCFVRLQKSSIQFWIPCCLLSLLENQLNNAKYEPLSSLLKKNIQWLSSLSENLLKIPDDCKNKTQAMISLDAATLSGTTIVWTNDPDYTSVHPDIEGGDHELVYCILAEND
;
A
#
# COMPACT_ATOMS: atom_id res chain seq x y z
N MET A 1 -10.49 9.75 9.45
CA MET A 1 -9.99 8.35 9.42
C MET A 1 -8.99 8.27 8.29
N LEU A 2 -7.76 7.86 8.58
CA LEU A 2 -6.70 7.74 7.58
C LEU A 2 -6.64 6.30 7.07
N ASN A 3 -6.65 6.15 5.74
CA ASN A 3 -6.40 4.88 5.06
C ASN A 3 -4.97 4.87 4.52
N ILE A 4 -4.22 3.81 4.80
CA ILE A 4 -2.89 3.60 4.23
C ILE A 4 -2.92 2.34 3.38
N ILE A 5 -2.69 2.53 2.08
CA ILE A 5 -2.52 1.45 1.12
C ILE A 5 -1.05 1.03 1.10
N LEU A 6 -0.78 -0.23 1.39
CA LEU A 6 0.57 -0.78 1.39
C LEU A 6 0.94 -1.20 -0.03
N ASN A 7 1.87 -0.49 -0.66
CA ASN A 7 2.38 -0.88 -1.97
C ASN A 7 3.23 -2.16 -1.87
N TYR A 8 3.53 -2.75 -3.03
CA TYR A 8 4.25 -4.02 -3.17
C TYR A 8 5.55 -4.08 -2.37
N ASP A 9 6.38 -3.04 -2.46
CA ASP A 9 7.69 -2.97 -1.80
C ASP A 9 7.55 -2.93 -0.27
N VAL A 10 6.60 -2.15 0.24
CA VAL A 10 6.28 -2.08 1.67
C VAL A 10 5.75 -3.42 2.18
N VAL A 11 4.88 -4.08 1.42
CA VAL A 11 4.37 -5.42 1.78
C VAL A 11 5.52 -6.43 1.88
N LEU A 12 6.46 -6.42 0.92
CA LEU A 12 7.64 -7.28 0.97
C LEU A 12 8.52 -7.00 2.17
N ASP A 13 8.76 -5.72 2.48
CA ASP A 13 9.54 -5.33 3.65
C ASP A 13 8.89 -5.79 4.96
N LEU A 14 7.57 -5.65 5.09
CA LEU A 14 6.83 -6.10 6.27
C LEU A 14 6.87 -7.63 6.43
N LEU A 15 6.88 -8.36 5.32
CA LEU A 15 6.96 -9.82 5.29
C LEU A 15 8.38 -10.37 5.33
N SER A 16 9.41 -9.55 5.09
CA SER A 16 10.80 -9.99 5.17
C SER A 16 11.08 -10.63 6.54
N LYS A 17 11.96 -11.61 6.64
CA LYS A 17 12.42 -12.12 7.96
C LYS A 17 13.47 -11.22 8.61
N SER A 18 14.12 -10.35 7.83
CA SER A 18 15.03 -9.35 8.38
C SER A 18 14.25 -8.22 9.06
N ASN A 19 14.90 -7.55 10.02
CA ASN A 19 14.40 -6.25 10.50
C ASN A 19 14.77 -5.17 9.49
N ASN A 20 13.88 -4.19 9.33
CA ASN A 20 14.04 -3.01 8.51
C ASN A 20 13.22 -1.85 9.10
N ASP A 21 13.43 -0.65 8.58
CA ASP A 21 12.79 0.56 9.08
C ASP A 21 11.28 0.56 8.82
N THR A 22 10.84 -0.04 7.70
CA THR A 22 9.42 -0.22 7.35
C THR A 22 8.65 -0.94 8.46
N LYS A 23 9.19 -2.05 8.97
CA LYS A 23 8.58 -2.79 10.11
C LYS A 23 8.55 -1.98 11.39
N HIS A 24 9.63 -1.27 11.70
CA HIS A 24 9.71 -0.44 12.89
C HIS A 24 8.67 0.70 12.84
N CYS A 25 8.53 1.34 11.68
CA CYS A 25 7.51 2.36 11.45
C CYS A 25 6.10 1.78 11.54
N PHE A 26 5.84 0.65 10.89
CA PHE A 26 4.54 -0.01 10.93
C PHE A 26 4.06 -0.30 12.36
N VAL A 27 4.93 -0.83 13.24
CA VAL A 27 4.59 -1.07 14.65
C VAL A 27 4.21 0.21 15.40
N ARG A 28 4.81 1.36 15.05
CA ARG A 28 4.43 2.66 15.62
C ARG A 28 3.08 3.13 15.10
N LEU A 29 2.88 3.05 13.80
CA LEU A 29 1.66 3.48 13.13
C LEU A 29 0.42 2.68 13.58
N GLN A 30 0.60 1.41 13.95
CA GLN A 30 -0.46 0.58 14.53
C GLN A 30 -1.04 1.12 15.85
N LYS A 31 -0.42 2.14 16.47
CA LYS A 31 -0.93 2.79 17.69
C LYS A 31 -1.89 3.95 17.40
N SER A 32 -1.99 4.38 16.14
CA SER A 32 -2.84 5.47 15.68
C SER A 32 -4.14 4.94 15.05
N SER A 33 -5.14 5.81 14.86
CA SER A 33 -6.42 5.46 14.23
C SER A 33 -6.29 5.38 12.70
N ILE A 34 -5.62 4.34 12.22
CA ILE A 34 -5.30 4.11 10.81
C ILE A 34 -5.88 2.76 10.37
N GLN A 35 -6.47 2.74 9.17
CA GLN A 35 -6.84 1.49 8.50
C GLN A 35 -5.80 1.16 7.42
N PHE A 36 -5.22 -0.05 7.51
CA PHE A 36 -4.26 -0.53 6.53
C PHE A 36 -4.91 -1.47 5.51
N TRP A 37 -4.44 -1.36 4.27
CA TRP A 37 -4.98 -2.06 3.13
C TRP A 37 -3.89 -2.66 2.24
N ILE A 38 -4.11 -3.85 1.70
CA ILE A 38 -3.29 -4.45 0.64
C ILE A 38 -4.13 -4.53 -0.64
N PRO A 39 -3.71 -3.89 -1.75
CA PRO A 39 -4.38 -4.00 -3.04
C PRO A 39 -4.40 -5.43 -3.57
N CYS A 40 -5.59 -5.93 -3.92
CA CYS A 40 -5.74 -7.27 -4.53
C CYS A 40 -5.01 -7.38 -5.88
N CYS A 41 -4.85 -6.28 -6.62
CA CYS A 41 -4.08 -6.26 -7.86
C CYS A 41 -2.60 -6.64 -7.68
N LEU A 42 -2.08 -6.65 -6.45
CA LEU A 42 -0.71 -7.06 -6.13
C LEU A 42 -0.56 -8.57 -5.87
N LEU A 43 -1.65 -9.33 -5.71
CA LEU A 43 -1.59 -10.72 -5.26
C LEU A 43 -0.69 -11.59 -6.14
N SER A 44 -0.83 -11.51 -7.46
CA SER A 44 -0.01 -12.29 -8.39
C SER A 44 1.47 -11.92 -8.33
N LEU A 45 1.79 -10.65 -8.09
CA LEU A 45 3.18 -10.17 -7.95
C LEU A 45 3.78 -10.65 -6.62
N LEU A 46 3.00 -10.61 -5.54
CA LEU A 46 3.41 -11.06 -4.22
C LEU A 46 3.61 -12.58 -4.18
N GLU A 47 2.68 -13.37 -4.72
CA GLU A 47 2.77 -14.83 -4.77
C GLU A 47 4.08 -15.32 -5.42
N ASN A 48 4.47 -14.71 -6.55
CA ASN A 48 5.72 -15.06 -7.22
C ASN A 48 6.96 -14.85 -6.35
N GLN A 49 6.91 -13.92 -5.39
CA GLN A 49 8.07 -13.44 -4.64
C GLN A 49 8.14 -14.03 -3.25
N LEU A 50 6.99 -14.27 -2.62
CA LEU A 50 6.85 -14.88 -1.31
C LEU A 50 7.19 -16.36 -1.29
N ASN A 51 7.29 -17.02 -2.45
CA ASN A 51 7.81 -18.39 -2.57
C ASN A 51 9.29 -18.51 -2.12
N ASN A 52 9.99 -17.39 -1.90
CA ASN A 52 11.35 -17.39 -1.36
C ASN A 52 11.36 -17.59 0.17
N ALA A 53 12.28 -18.42 0.67
CA ALA A 53 12.44 -18.73 2.11
C ALA A 53 12.73 -17.51 3.01
N LYS A 54 12.95 -16.33 2.43
CA LYS A 54 13.27 -15.07 3.13
C LYS A 54 12.03 -14.34 3.65
N TYR A 55 10.82 -14.73 3.24
CA TYR A 55 9.59 -14.05 3.61
C TYR A 55 8.70 -14.91 4.51
N GLU A 56 7.88 -14.23 5.31
CA GLU A 56 6.74 -14.79 6.00
C GLU A 56 5.56 -14.95 5.02
N PRO A 57 4.60 -15.85 5.31
CA PRO A 57 3.40 -15.96 4.50
C PRO A 57 2.55 -14.68 4.60
N LEU A 58 1.91 -14.29 3.49
CA LEU A 58 1.03 -13.12 3.41
C LEU A 58 -0.09 -13.10 4.47
N SER A 59 -0.52 -14.28 4.91
CA SER A 59 -1.50 -14.45 5.99
C SER A 59 -1.01 -13.91 7.35
N SER A 60 0.29 -13.67 7.54
CA SER A 60 0.80 -13.03 8.76
C SER A 60 0.37 -11.57 8.88
N LEU A 61 0.25 -10.85 7.76
CA LEU A 61 -0.26 -9.46 7.72
C LEU A 61 -1.76 -9.38 8.02
N LEU A 62 -2.55 -10.34 7.54
CA LEU A 62 -4.00 -10.37 7.80
C LEU A 62 -4.31 -10.56 9.30
N LYS A 63 -3.44 -11.23 10.05
CA LYS A 63 -3.54 -11.35 11.51
C LYS A 63 -3.27 -10.03 12.24
N LYS A 64 -2.75 -9.01 11.54
CA LYS A 64 -2.44 -7.67 12.08
C LYS A 64 -3.50 -6.62 11.73
N ASN A 65 -4.75 -7.05 11.48
CA ASN A 65 -5.88 -6.20 11.08
C ASN A 65 -5.69 -5.42 9.76
N ILE A 66 -4.76 -5.87 8.91
CA ILE A 66 -4.63 -5.36 7.55
C ILE A 66 -5.74 -6.00 6.69
N GLN A 67 -6.44 -5.19 5.91
CA GLN A 67 -7.56 -5.62 5.07
C GLN A 67 -7.16 -5.71 3.59
N TRP A 68 -7.97 -6.43 2.82
CA TRP A 68 -7.85 -6.46 1.36
C TRP A 68 -8.57 -5.27 0.76
N LEU A 69 -7.91 -4.56 -0.15
CA LEU A 69 -8.53 -3.57 -1.02
C LEU A 69 -8.91 -4.25 -2.33
N SER A 70 -10.22 -4.39 -2.54
CA SER A 70 -10.79 -4.95 -3.77
C SER A 70 -10.41 -4.10 -4.98
N SER A 71 -10.04 -4.78 -6.07
CA SER A 71 -9.82 -4.11 -7.35
C SER A 71 -11.08 -4.12 -8.19
N LEU A 72 -11.51 -2.94 -8.64
CA LEU A 72 -12.70 -2.80 -9.48
C LEU A 72 -12.30 -2.93 -10.95
N SER A 73 -12.93 -3.85 -11.67
CA SER A 73 -12.66 -4.05 -13.10
C SER A 73 -12.95 -2.78 -13.93
N GLU A 74 -13.89 -1.94 -13.50
CA GLU A 74 -14.15 -0.64 -14.12
C GLU A 74 -12.96 0.33 -14.05
N ASN A 75 -12.09 0.20 -13.04
CA ASN A 75 -10.90 1.04 -12.92
C ASN A 75 -9.87 0.71 -14.01
N LEU A 76 -9.87 -0.51 -14.56
CA LEU A 76 -9.01 -0.85 -15.70
C LEU A 76 -9.28 0.03 -16.92
N LEU A 77 -10.54 0.44 -17.12
CA LEU A 77 -10.95 1.29 -18.24
C LEU A 77 -10.60 2.76 -18.03
N LYS A 78 -10.26 3.17 -16.80
CA LYS A 78 -9.86 4.54 -16.45
C LYS A 78 -8.34 4.75 -16.55
N ILE A 79 -7.56 3.68 -16.72
CA ILE A 79 -6.10 3.76 -16.84
C ILE A 79 -5.75 4.28 -18.24
N PRO A 80 -4.98 5.37 -18.36
CA PRO A 80 -4.50 5.86 -19.65
C PRO A 80 -3.68 4.82 -20.42
N ASP A 81 -3.84 4.76 -21.74
CA ASP A 81 -3.12 3.80 -22.59
C ASP A 81 -1.59 4.00 -22.55
N ASP A 82 -1.13 5.23 -22.33
CA ASP A 82 0.27 5.62 -22.20
C ASP A 82 0.83 5.48 -20.78
N CYS A 83 0.01 5.02 -19.83
CA CYS A 83 0.44 4.79 -18.45
C CYS A 83 1.50 3.68 -18.39
N LYS A 84 2.74 4.06 -18.03
CA LYS A 84 3.88 3.14 -17.94
C LYS A 84 3.69 2.07 -16.88
N ASN A 85 3.07 2.41 -15.75
CA ASN A 85 2.87 1.50 -14.63
C ASN A 85 1.39 1.32 -14.32
N LYS A 86 0.76 0.39 -15.04
CA LYS A 86 -0.67 0.07 -14.87
C LYS A 86 -1.00 -0.44 -13.47
N THR A 87 -0.05 -1.06 -12.77
CA THR A 87 -0.25 -1.54 -11.40
C THR A 87 -0.35 -0.36 -10.44
N GLN A 88 0.56 0.62 -10.49
CA GLN A 88 0.46 1.82 -9.66
C GLN A 88 -0.82 2.61 -9.96
N ALA A 89 -1.19 2.71 -11.24
CA ALA A 89 -2.44 3.34 -11.63
C ALA A 89 -3.65 2.63 -11.00
N MET A 90 -3.71 1.30 -11.08
CA MET A 90 -4.77 0.51 -10.45
C MET A 90 -4.83 0.75 -8.94
N ILE A 91 -3.68 0.70 -8.26
CA ILE A 91 -3.61 0.95 -6.81
C ILE A 91 -4.21 2.31 -6.46
N SER A 92 -3.82 3.38 -7.18
CA SER A 92 -4.34 4.72 -6.90
C SER A 92 -5.85 4.85 -7.18
N LEU A 93 -6.36 4.19 -8.22
CA LEU A 93 -7.79 4.21 -8.53
C LEU A 93 -8.62 3.41 -7.53
N ASP A 94 -8.13 2.26 -7.09
CA ASP A 94 -8.77 1.47 -6.04
C ASP A 94 -8.72 2.21 -4.70
N ALA A 95 -7.60 2.87 -4.38
CA ALA A 95 -7.44 3.68 -3.18
C ALA A 95 -8.47 4.81 -3.08
N ALA A 96 -8.75 5.47 -4.21
CA ALA A 96 -9.72 6.56 -4.31
C ALA A 96 -11.17 6.14 -4.02
N THR A 97 -11.46 4.83 -3.95
CA THR A 97 -12.80 4.33 -3.60
C THR A 97 -13.06 4.32 -2.09
N LEU A 98 -12.02 4.46 -1.27
CA LEU A 98 -12.14 4.48 0.18
C LEU A 98 -12.62 5.84 0.68
N SER A 99 -13.46 5.85 1.71
CA SER A 99 -13.89 7.08 2.35
C SER A 99 -12.84 7.60 3.34
N GLY A 100 -12.66 8.92 3.35
CA GLY A 100 -11.66 9.60 4.19
C GLY A 100 -10.34 9.86 3.44
N THR A 101 -9.35 10.36 4.18
CA THR A 101 -8.00 10.62 3.64
C THR A 101 -7.32 9.29 3.33
N THR A 102 -6.76 9.15 2.14
CA THR A 102 -6.13 7.90 1.69
C THR A 102 -4.78 8.20 1.04
N ILE A 103 -3.76 7.46 1.46
CA ILE A 103 -2.41 7.53 0.87
C ILE A 103 -1.87 6.16 0.53
N VAL A 104 -0.92 6.13 -0.39
CA VAL A 104 -0.16 4.94 -0.76
C VAL A 104 1.21 5.01 -0.09
N TRP A 105 1.46 4.13 0.86
CA TRP A 105 2.80 3.99 1.42
C TRP A 105 3.65 3.13 0.48
N THR A 106 4.72 3.73 -0.05
CA THR A 106 5.70 3.11 -0.92
C THR A 106 7.08 3.73 -0.74
N ASN A 107 8.13 2.92 -0.79
CA ASN A 107 9.52 3.33 -0.84
C ASN A 107 10.02 3.51 -2.29
N ASP A 108 9.14 3.39 -3.29
CA ASP A 108 9.45 3.65 -4.71
C ASP A 108 9.44 5.17 -4.98
N PRO A 109 10.60 5.80 -5.24
CA PRO A 109 10.67 7.23 -5.49
C PRO A 109 10.03 7.64 -6.82
N ASP A 110 9.81 6.69 -7.73
CA ASP A 110 9.21 6.92 -9.04
C ASP A 110 7.69 6.65 -9.03
N TYR A 111 7.10 6.38 -7.86
CA TYR A 111 5.66 6.15 -7.74
C TYR A 111 4.87 7.35 -8.26
N THR A 112 3.95 7.08 -9.20
CA THR A 112 3.06 8.11 -9.74
C THR A 112 1.61 7.66 -9.61
N SER A 113 0.80 8.47 -8.94
CA SER A 113 -0.64 8.28 -8.87
C SER A 113 -1.32 8.79 -10.16
N VAL A 114 -2.36 8.10 -10.62
CA VAL A 114 -3.23 8.62 -11.69
C VAL A 114 -4.47 9.34 -11.16
N HIS A 115 -4.70 9.29 -9.83
CA HIS A 115 -5.79 9.98 -9.18
C HIS A 115 -5.27 11.20 -8.40
N PRO A 116 -5.80 12.41 -8.63
CA PRO A 116 -5.24 13.66 -8.07
C PRO A 116 -5.26 13.71 -6.55
N ASP A 117 -6.25 13.05 -5.92
CA ASP A 117 -6.40 13.06 -4.45
C ASP A 117 -5.60 11.96 -3.73
N ILE A 118 -4.86 11.14 -4.48
CA ILE A 118 -4.07 10.04 -3.91
C ILE A 118 -2.60 10.37 -4.04
N GLU A 119 -1.97 10.56 -2.89
CA GLU A 119 -0.53 10.75 -2.79
C GLU A 119 0.17 9.44 -2.45
N GLY A 120 1.39 9.30 -2.96
CA GLY A 120 2.26 8.17 -2.65
C GLY A 120 3.61 8.64 -2.13
N GLY A 121 4.14 7.95 -1.14
CA GLY A 121 5.43 8.27 -0.56
C GLY A 121 5.81 7.34 0.57
N ASP A 122 6.99 7.56 1.10
CA ASP A 122 7.58 6.69 2.10
C ASP A 122 7.03 6.97 3.51
N HIS A 123 7.72 6.42 4.51
CA HIS A 123 7.34 6.60 5.91
C HIS A 123 7.38 8.06 6.38
N GLU A 124 8.20 8.94 5.78
CA GLU A 124 8.23 10.36 6.14
C GLU A 124 6.92 11.04 5.74
N LEU A 125 6.43 10.77 4.52
CA LEU A 125 5.11 11.26 4.08
C LEU A 125 4.00 10.80 5.02
N VAL A 126 4.01 9.51 5.39
CA VAL A 126 3.01 8.96 6.31
C VAL A 126 2.99 9.72 7.64
N TYR A 127 4.17 10.02 8.21
CA TYR A 127 4.24 10.77 9.46
C TYR A 127 3.83 12.24 9.32
N CYS A 128 4.16 12.90 8.20
CA CYS A 128 3.70 14.25 7.92
C CYS A 128 2.16 14.32 7.89
N ILE A 129 1.52 13.41 7.17
CA ILE A 129 0.07 13.37 7.05
C ILE A 129 -0.58 13.05 8.40
N LEU A 130 0.01 12.17 9.21
CA LEU A 130 -0.49 11.94 10.56
C LEU A 130 -0.42 13.18 11.43
N ALA A 131 0.68 13.92 11.38
CA ALA A 131 0.84 15.16 12.14
C ALA A 131 -0.16 16.26 11.73
N GLU A 132 -0.61 16.26 10.47
CA GLU A 132 -1.64 17.19 9.98
C GLU A 132 -3.07 16.79 10.36
N ASN A 133 -3.29 15.51 10.72
CA ASN A 133 -4.62 14.95 11.02
C ASN A 133 -4.85 14.72 12.54
N ASP A 134 -3.86 14.99 13.39
CA ASP A 134 -3.95 15.00 14.87
C ASP A 134 -4.44 16.36 15.41
#